data_AF-A0A6V7TMG5-F1
#
_entry.id   AF-A0A6V7TMG5-F1
#
_cell.length_a   1.000
_cell.length_b   1.000
_cell.length_c   1.000
_cell.angle_alpha   90.00
_cell.angle_beta   90.00
_cell.angle_gamma   90.00
#
_symmetry.space_group_name_H-M   'P 1'
#
loop_
_entity.id
_entity.type
_entity.pdbx_description
1 polymer ?
#
loop_
_entity_poly.entity_id
_entity_poly.type
_entity_poly.pdbx_seq_one_letter_code
_entity_poly.pdbx_strand_id
1 'polypeptide(L)'
;MKSSHSNSPLVTGISPHQGSPGTQITIRGQNLGEDPNDIVALIICGTDCLATAKWKSSSKIVARLGGQAKRGVGDILIVTRSGGRGHSEVQFRVFIEQIGPLQESIVWVDESKTVPGRNLLRNVGETNDNEDALELGVDPLILLEVEKWTIFNPRWYLLENYKNASLSDLKRGLKNLEERIQREDQSSKQLHKASLFPLVSCVDALAKLQSKIQQQKRAQKEAGGQWPTTIKLSEKLDLARETADQLFKDVLARKDAADSTRNALSVLTRFRFIFFLAEQIEDNLAKGEYATILNDYARAKALFKDTEVSLFKEVMAVLDEKLTDFEELSENFWLI
;
A
#
# COMPACT_ATOMS: atom_id res chain seq x y z
N MET A 1 44.68 -8.60 -31.80
CA MET A 1 44.50 -7.13 -31.83
C MET A 1 43.21 -6.86 -32.59
N LYS A 2 42.10 -6.33 -32.07
CA LYS A 2 41.79 -5.52 -30.88
C LYS A 2 40.46 -6.00 -30.27
N SER A 3 40.38 -6.05 -28.95
CA SER A 3 39.15 -6.18 -28.17
C SER A 3 38.32 -4.88 -28.30
N SER A 4 37.16 -4.92 -28.96
CA SER A 4 36.24 -3.79 -29.01
C SER A 4 35.35 -3.78 -27.78
N HIS A 5 35.83 -3.16 -26.70
CA HIS A 5 34.98 -2.83 -25.55
C HIS A 5 34.11 -1.60 -25.84
N SER A 6 32.85 -1.67 -25.37
CA SER A 6 32.08 -0.57 -24.74
C SER A 6 31.27 0.44 -25.56
N ASN A 7 30.54 0.05 -26.62
CA ASN A 7 29.46 0.90 -27.15
C ASN A 7 28.04 0.35 -26.95
N SER A 8 27.88 -0.80 -26.30
CA SER A 8 26.55 -1.32 -25.95
C SER A 8 25.87 -0.47 -24.88
N PRO A 9 24.55 -0.20 -24.99
CA PRO A 9 23.83 0.53 -23.96
C PRO A 9 23.90 -0.22 -22.62
N LEU A 10 24.35 0.46 -21.57
CA LEU A 10 24.41 -0.10 -20.22
C LEU A 10 23.49 0.70 -19.31
N VAL A 11 22.50 0.05 -18.70
CA VAL A 11 21.63 0.66 -17.71
C VAL A 11 22.23 0.44 -16.33
N THR A 12 22.64 1.52 -15.67
CA THR A 12 23.27 1.51 -14.34
C THR A 12 22.31 1.89 -13.22
N GLY A 13 21.19 2.54 -13.54
CA GLY A 13 20.25 2.97 -12.51
C GLY A 13 18.88 3.35 -13.04
N ILE A 14 17.87 3.20 -12.18
CA ILE A 14 16.49 3.56 -12.49
C ILE A 14 15.85 4.33 -11.34
N SER A 15 14.93 5.23 -11.67
CA SER A 15 14.18 5.98 -10.68
C SER A 15 12.75 6.23 -11.17
N PRO A 16 11.73 5.77 -10.44
CA PRO A 16 11.78 4.94 -9.22
C PRO A 16 12.18 3.46 -9.50
N HIS A 17 12.55 2.71 -8.45
CA HIS A 17 12.88 1.27 -8.55
C HIS A 17 11.64 0.35 -8.59
N GLN A 18 10.48 0.89 -8.22
CA GLN A 18 9.20 0.19 -8.24
C GLN A 18 8.07 1.16 -8.59
N GLY A 19 6.99 0.65 -9.16
CA GLY A 19 5.81 1.47 -9.48
C GLY A 19 4.67 0.66 -10.09
N SER A 20 3.52 1.32 -10.23
CA SER A 20 2.35 0.79 -10.94
C SER A 20 2.43 1.07 -12.44
N PRO A 21 1.66 0.35 -13.28
CA PRO A 21 1.50 0.70 -14.69
C PRO A 21 1.18 2.21 -14.83
N GLY A 22 1.73 2.87 -15.85
CA GLY A 22 1.59 4.33 -16.02
C GLY A 22 2.61 5.19 -15.24
N THR A 23 3.41 4.60 -14.33
CA THR A 23 4.48 5.33 -13.64
C THR A 23 5.53 5.83 -14.64
N GLN A 24 6.00 7.06 -14.45
CA GLN A 24 7.12 7.62 -15.21
C GLN A 24 8.44 7.12 -14.64
N ILE A 25 9.23 6.43 -15.47
CA ILE A 25 10.51 5.82 -15.13
C ILE A 25 11.62 6.61 -15.80
N THR A 26 12.60 7.04 -15.02
CA THR A 26 13.85 7.64 -15.50
C THR A 26 14.94 6.59 -15.48
N ILE A 27 15.42 6.22 -16.66
CA ILE A 27 16.51 5.27 -16.87
C ILE A 27 17.81 6.05 -17.01
N ARG A 28 18.82 5.67 -16.24
CA ARG A 28 20.17 6.22 -16.25
C ARG A 28 21.18 5.14 -16.63
N GLY A 29 22.19 5.53 -17.39
CA GLY A 29 23.14 4.59 -17.94
C GLY A 29 24.24 5.24 -18.74
N GLN A 30 24.90 4.42 -19.56
CA GLN A 30 25.92 4.81 -20.52
C GLN A 30 25.52 4.31 -21.91
N ASN A 31 25.86 5.07 -22.96
CA ASN A 31 25.61 4.72 -24.36
C ASN A 31 24.13 4.39 -24.67
N LEU A 32 23.20 5.12 -24.05
CA LEU A 32 21.74 4.99 -24.27
C LEU A 32 21.26 5.63 -25.58
N GLY A 33 22.12 5.63 -26.60
CA GLY A 33 21.89 6.21 -27.92
C GLY A 33 22.45 7.62 -28.07
N GLU A 34 22.79 7.97 -29.30
CA GLU A 34 23.33 9.29 -29.66
C GLU A 34 22.23 10.31 -29.98
N ASP A 35 21.08 9.84 -30.48
CA ASP A 35 19.93 10.63 -30.89
C ASP A 35 18.59 9.98 -30.50
N PRO A 36 17.47 10.73 -30.46
CA PRO A 36 16.15 10.16 -30.22
C PRO A 36 15.74 9.04 -31.19
N ASN A 37 16.16 9.14 -32.46
CA ASN A 37 15.88 8.16 -33.51
C ASN A 37 16.83 6.94 -33.48
N ASP A 38 17.84 6.98 -32.62
CA ASP A 38 18.78 5.88 -32.43
C ASP A 38 18.17 4.76 -31.56
N ILE A 39 17.15 5.07 -30.75
CA ILE A 39 16.43 4.07 -29.96
C ILE A 39 15.49 3.29 -30.87
N VAL A 40 15.76 2.00 -31.02
CA VAL A 40 14.95 1.08 -31.85
C VAL A 40 13.90 0.36 -31.00
N ALA A 41 14.24 -0.02 -29.78
CA ALA A 41 13.30 -0.67 -28.86
C ALA A 41 13.62 -0.32 -27.40
N LEU A 42 12.57 -0.10 -26.61
CA LEU A 42 12.65 0.04 -25.16
C LEU A 42 11.61 -0.87 -24.52
N ILE A 43 12.05 -1.96 -23.89
CA ILE A 43 11.16 -2.92 -23.25
C ILE A 43 11.40 -2.87 -21.75
N ILE A 44 10.34 -2.62 -20.98
CA ILE A 44 10.38 -2.59 -19.51
C ILE A 44 9.44 -3.67 -18.99
N CYS A 45 9.95 -4.64 -18.24
CA CYS A 45 9.19 -5.75 -17.66
C CYS A 45 8.34 -6.53 -18.71
N GLY A 46 8.88 -6.68 -19.92
CA GLY A 46 8.22 -7.38 -21.03
C GLY A 46 7.15 -6.57 -21.77
N THR A 47 7.05 -5.26 -21.53
CA THR A 47 6.15 -4.35 -22.26
C THR A 47 6.96 -3.36 -23.08
N ASP A 48 6.60 -3.22 -24.35
CA ASP A 48 7.18 -2.21 -25.23
C ASP A 48 6.74 -0.81 -24.80
N CYS A 49 7.73 0.02 -24.49
CA CYS A 49 7.59 1.40 -24.01
C CYS A 49 8.25 2.39 -24.98
N LEU A 50 8.55 2.00 -26.22
CA LEU A 50 9.17 2.87 -27.23
C LEU A 50 8.31 4.11 -27.51
N ALA A 51 6.99 3.96 -27.62
CA ALA A 51 6.07 5.05 -27.93
C ALA A 51 6.05 6.16 -26.85
N THR A 52 6.37 5.83 -25.59
CA THR A 52 6.42 6.77 -24.48
C THR A 52 7.84 7.21 -24.13
N ALA A 53 8.85 6.66 -24.81
CA ALA A 53 10.25 6.94 -24.57
C ALA A 53 10.62 8.34 -25.06
N LYS A 54 11.16 9.15 -24.15
CA LYS A 54 11.75 10.45 -24.41
C LYS A 54 13.23 10.39 -24.09
N TRP A 55 14.03 10.32 -25.14
CA TRP A 55 15.48 10.46 -25.01
C TRP A 55 15.83 11.89 -24.54
N LYS A 56 16.77 12.01 -23.61
CA LYS A 56 17.25 13.30 -23.10
C LYS A 56 18.75 13.48 -23.33
N SER A 57 19.53 12.42 -23.15
CA SER A 57 20.97 12.40 -23.39
C SER A 57 21.42 10.94 -23.55
N SER A 58 22.66 10.74 -24.01
CA SER A 58 23.30 9.42 -24.09
C SER A 58 23.41 8.68 -22.75
N SER A 59 23.10 9.35 -21.64
CA SER A 59 23.07 8.80 -20.29
C SER A 59 21.68 8.76 -19.66
N LYS A 60 20.63 9.26 -20.32
CA LYS A 60 19.30 9.43 -19.72
C LYS A 60 18.16 9.28 -20.72
N ILE A 61 17.23 8.38 -20.40
CA ILE A 61 15.96 8.19 -21.09
C ILE A 61 14.83 8.27 -20.06
N VAL A 62 13.73 8.94 -20.41
CA VAL A 62 12.52 8.97 -19.58
C VAL A 62 11.40 8.27 -20.36
N ALA A 63 10.81 7.23 -19.78
CA ALA A 63 9.70 6.51 -20.40
C ALA A 63 8.57 6.31 -19.41
N ARG A 64 7.36 6.06 -19.91
CA ARG A 64 6.21 5.74 -19.08
C ARG A 64 5.89 4.26 -19.23
N LEU A 65 5.75 3.56 -18.10
CA LEU A 65 5.42 2.14 -18.10
C LEU A 65 4.05 1.91 -18.78
N GLY A 66 4.00 1.02 -19.77
CA GLY A 66 2.76 0.70 -20.48
C GLY A 66 1.70 0.07 -19.57
N GLY A 67 0.42 0.26 -19.90
CA GLY A 67 -0.71 -0.27 -19.12
C GLY A 67 -0.79 -1.80 -19.06
N GLN A 68 -0.08 -2.51 -19.95
CA GLN A 68 -0.05 -3.98 -20.04
C GLN A 68 1.14 -4.61 -19.26
N ALA A 69 1.82 -3.85 -18.41
CA ALA A 69 2.95 -4.36 -17.64
C ALA A 69 2.54 -5.49 -16.69
N LYS A 70 3.24 -6.62 -16.77
CA LYS A 70 2.99 -7.79 -15.91
C LYS A 70 3.46 -7.50 -14.48
N ARG A 71 2.70 -7.99 -13.49
CA ARG A 71 3.08 -7.91 -12.07
C ARG A 71 4.36 -8.72 -11.83
N GLY A 72 5.32 -8.12 -11.13
CA GLY A 72 6.57 -8.80 -10.76
C GLY A 72 7.80 -7.95 -11.00
N VAL A 73 8.96 -8.56 -10.77
CA VAL A 73 10.26 -7.99 -11.10
C VAL A 73 10.55 -8.31 -12.56
N GLY A 74 11.03 -7.33 -13.33
CA GLY A 74 11.36 -7.52 -14.73
C GLY A 74 12.57 -6.71 -15.15
N ASP A 75 13.26 -7.23 -16.18
CA ASP A 75 14.43 -6.61 -16.76
C ASP A 75 14.04 -5.44 -17.68
N ILE A 76 15.02 -4.57 -17.90
CA ILE A 76 14.92 -3.44 -18.82
C ILE A 76 15.83 -3.73 -19.99
N LEU A 77 15.26 -3.76 -21.19
CA LEU A 77 15.99 -3.98 -22.42
C LEU A 77 15.94 -2.73 -23.28
N ILE A 78 17.11 -2.25 -23.68
CA ILE A 78 17.26 -1.12 -24.60
C ILE A 78 17.99 -1.64 -25.82
N VAL A 79 17.49 -1.32 -27.01
CA VAL A 79 18.17 -1.62 -28.28
C VAL A 79 18.37 -0.30 -29.01
N THR A 80 19.63 0.05 -29.27
CA THR A 80 20.00 1.21 -30.08
C THR A 80 20.56 0.76 -31.42
N ARG A 81 20.49 1.63 -32.44
CA ARG A 81 21.08 1.34 -33.76
C ARG A 81 22.61 1.43 -33.71
N SER A 82 23.14 2.37 -32.94
CA SER A 82 24.58 2.59 -32.73
C SER A 82 25.27 1.51 -31.88
N GLY A 83 24.63 1.13 -30.77
CA GLY A 83 25.21 0.28 -29.74
C GLY A 83 24.63 -1.14 -29.67
N GLY A 84 23.62 -1.44 -30.48
CA GLY A 84 22.97 -2.74 -30.49
C GLY A 84 22.17 -3.01 -29.22
N ARG A 85 22.15 -4.28 -28.80
CA ARG A 85 21.37 -4.73 -27.63
C ARG A 85 22.10 -4.38 -26.34
N GLY A 86 21.44 -3.59 -25.50
CA GLY A 86 21.94 -3.19 -24.18
C GLY A 86 21.70 -4.21 -23.08
N HIS A 87 22.47 -4.06 -22.01
CA HIS A 87 22.37 -4.84 -20.78
C HIS A 87 21.91 -3.94 -19.63
N SER A 88 21.13 -4.50 -18.70
CA SER A 88 20.67 -3.80 -17.50
C SER A 88 21.14 -4.53 -16.27
N GLU A 89 21.84 -3.82 -15.38
CA GLU A 89 22.25 -4.34 -14.07
C GLU A 89 21.13 -4.22 -13.03
N VAL A 90 20.09 -3.45 -13.35
CA VAL A 90 18.99 -3.12 -12.44
C VAL A 90 17.67 -3.63 -13.00
N GLN A 91 16.80 -4.09 -12.11
CA GLN A 91 15.47 -4.58 -12.43
C GLN A 91 14.41 -3.63 -11.88
N PHE A 92 13.29 -3.51 -12.58
CA PHE A 92 12.14 -2.73 -12.12
C PHE A 92 11.05 -3.64 -11.57
N ARG A 93 10.44 -3.26 -10.44
CA ARG A 93 9.33 -4.01 -9.85
C ARG A 93 7.99 -3.35 -10.14
N VAL A 94 7.13 -4.06 -10.88
CA VAL A 94 5.75 -3.66 -11.14
C VAL A 94 4.84 -4.24 -10.05
N PHE A 95 4.11 -3.38 -9.37
CA PHE A 95 3.02 -3.77 -8.49
C PHE A 95 1.72 -3.12 -8.97
N ILE A 96 0.61 -3.84 -8.83
CA ILE A 96 -0.71 -3.29 -9.11
C ILE A 96 -1.23 -2.77 -7.78
N GLU A 97 -1.37 -1.45 -7.68
CA GLU A 97 -1.97 -0.81 -6.52
C GLU A 97 -3.49 -1.08 -6.55
N GLN A 98 -4.03 -1.57 -5.42
CA GLN A 98 -5.47 -1.67 -5.25
C GLN A 98 -6.00 -0.27 -4.97
N ILE A 99 -6.36 0.44 -6.04
CA ILE A 99 -6.99 1.76 -5.96
C ILE A 99 -8.32 1.67 -5.20
N GLY A 100 -8.53 2.63 -4.29
CA GLY A 100 -9.82 2.82 -3.64
C GLY A 100 -10.85 3.36 -4.63
N PRO A 101 -12.16 3.26 -4.33
CA PRO A 101 -13.25 3.66 -5.22
C PRO A 101 -13.25 5.16 -5.58
N LEU A 102 -12.57 6.00 -4.81
CA LEU A 102 -12.48 7.45 -5.00
C LEU A 102 -11.12 7.91 -5.55
N GLN A 103 -10.20 6.99 -5.83
CA GLN A 103 -8.83 7.34 -6.20
C GLN A 103 -8.65 7.35 -7.72
N GLU A 104 -8.21 8.49 -8.25
CA GLU A 104 -7.98 8.68 -9.69
C GLU A 104 -6.87 7.74 -10.18
N SER A 105 -7.16 7.00 -11.26
CA SER A 105 -6.21 6.12 -11.93
C SER A 105 -5.90 6.67 -13.32
N ILE A 106 -4.61 6.86 -13.60
CA ILE A 106 -4.10 7.21 -14.94
C ILE A 106 -4.04 6.00 -15.88
N VAL A 107 -4.35 4.80 -15.38
CA VAL A 107 -4.39 3.57 -16.16
C VAL A 107 -5.82 3.06 -16.21
N TRP A 108 -6.29 2.87 -17.43
CA TRP A 108 -7.51 2.13 -17.70
C TRP A 108 -7.33 0.69 -17.23
N VAL A 109 -8.05 0.33 -16.17
CA VAL A 109 -8.14 -1.07 -15.74
C VAL A 109 -8.89 -1.82 -16.84
N ASP A 110 -8.30 -2.91 -17.31
CA ASP A 110 -8.95 -3.77 -18.29
C ASP A 110 -10.06 -4.58 -17.59
N GLU A 111 -11.24 -3.96 -17.52
CA GLU A 111 -12.41 -4.49 -16.82
C GLU A 111 -12.97 -5.77 -17.46
N SER A 112 -12.51 -6.10 -18.69
CA SER A 112 -12.78 -7.38 -19.35
C SER A 112 -12.36 -8.59 -18.52
N LYS A 113 -11.28 -8.46 -17.75
CA LYS A 113 -10.69 -9.55 -16.96
C LYS A 113 -11.17 -9.55 -15.52
N THR A 114 -11.53 -8.37 -14.99
CA THR A 114 -11.92 -8.22 -13.59
C THR A 114 -13.43 -8.32 -13.39
N VAL A 115 -14.23 -8.00 -14.41
CA VAL A 115 -15.69 -8.09 -14.37
C VAL A 115 -16.14 -9.19 -15.34
N PRO A 116 -16.58 -10.36 -14.81
CA PRO A 116 -17.15 -11.41 -15.63
C PRO A 116 -18.25 -10.87 -16.55
N GLY A 117 -18.20 -11.22 -17.84
CA GLY A 117 -19.23 -10.86 -18.83
C GLY A 117 -19.14 -9.46 -19.45
N ARG A 118 -18.27 -8.56 -18.95
CA ARG A 118 -18.11 -7.21 -19.54
C ARG A 118 -17.52 -7.22 -20.96
N ASN A 119 -16.78 -8.27 -21.30
CA ASN A 119 -16.35 -8.56 -22.68
C ASN A 119 -17.50 -8.73 -23.67
N LEU A 120 -18.65 -9.24 -23.22
CA LEU A 120 -19.78 -9.50 -24.09
C LEU A 120 -20.46 -8.19 -24.51
N LEU A 121 -20.43 -7.17 -23.64
CA LEU A 121 -21.01 -5.85 -23.90
C LEU A 121 -20.13 -5.01 -24.84
N ARG A 122 -18.80 -5.16 -24.79
CA ARG A 122 -17.86 -4.37 -25.59
C ARG A 122 -17.86 -4.74 -27.08
N ASN A 123 -18.27 -5.97 -27.40
CA ASN A 123 -18.34 -6.47 -28.77
C ASN A 123 -19.69 -6.20 -29.44
N VAL A 124 -20.62 -5.55 -28.73
CA VAL A 124 -21.85 -5.05 -29.33
C VAL A 124 -21.49 -3.80 -30.13
N GLY A 125 -21.16 -3.97 -31.41
CA GLY A 125 -21.06 -2.85 -32.32
C GLY A 125 -22.42 -2.17 -32.42
N GLU A 126 -22.45 -0.84 -32.32
CA GLU A 126 -23.60 -0.05 -32.76
C GLU A 126 -23.84 -0.41 -34.23
N THR A 127 -24.98 -1.03 -34.54
CA THR A 127 -25.39 -1.24 -35.92
C THR A 127 -25.70 0.14 -36.49
N ASN A 128 -24.81 0.67 -37.32
CA ASN A 128 -25.13 1.88 -38.09
C ASN A 128 -26.27 1.51 -39.05
N ASP A 129 -27.46 2.00 -38.77
CA ASP A 129 -28.68 1.72 -39.54
C ASP A 129 -28.64 2.30 -40.98
N ASN A 130 -27.59 3.04 -41.33
CA ASN A 130 -27.44 3.76 -42.60
C ASN A 130 -26.61 3.00 -43.66
N GLU A 131 -26.34 1.72 -43.47
CA GLU A 131 -25.53 0.94 -44.42
C GLU A 131 -26.37 0.32 -45.55
N ASP A 132 -25.96 0.62 -46.80
CA ASP A 132 -26.44 0.04 -48.06
C ASP A 132 -26.72 -1.47 -47.92
N ALA A 133 -27.99 -1.86 -48.12
CA ALA A 133 -28.46 -3.24 -47.94
C ALA A 133 -27.71 -4.26 -48.81
N LEU A 134 -27.19 -3.84 -49.97
CA LEU A 134 -26.47 -4.69 -50.91
C LEU A 134 -24.96 -4.45 -50.92
N GLU A 135 -24.46 -3.47 -50.15
CA GLU A 135 -23.04 -3.09 -50.08
C GLU A 135 -22.41 -2.89 -51.47
N LEU A 136 -23.14 -2.26 -52.39
CA LEU A 136 -22.70 -2.00 -53.76
C LEU A 136 -22.08 -0.60 -53.93
N GLY A 137 -22.00 0.17 -52.84
CA GLY A 137 -21.36 1.48 -52.81
C GLY A 137 -22.27 2.60 -53.30
N VAL A 138 -23.59 2.45 -53.09
CA VAL A 138 -24.55 3.52 -53.37
C VAL A 138 -24.35 4.62 -52.33
N ASP A 139 -24.29 5.88 -52.79
CA ASP A 139 -24.11 7.02 -51.89
C ASP A 139 -25.22 7.04 -50.82
N PRO A 140 -24.88 7.11 -49.52
CA PRO A 140 -25.86 7.09 -48.43
C PRO A 140 -26.81 8.29 -48.44
N LEU A 141 -26.53 9.34 -49.24
CA LEU A 141 -27.44 10.47 -49.50
C LEU A 141 -28.57 10.16 -50.49
N ILE A 142 -28.42 9.14 -51.34
CA ILE A 142 -29.42 8.72 -52.34
C ILE A 142 -30.28 7.58 -51.79
N LEU A 143 -29.84 6.92 -50.70
CA LEU A 143 -30.58 5.88 -50.01
C LEU A 143 -31.83 6.49 -49.35
N LEU A 144 -32.95 6.51 -50.09
CA LEU A 144 -34.23 6.92 -49.55
C LEU A 144 -34.63 5.97 -48.41
N GLU A 145 -34.82 6.54 -47.22
CA GLU A 145 -35.32 5.84 -46.04
C GLU A 145 -36.56 5.01 -46.39
N VAL A 146 -36.54 3.75 -45.96
CA VAL A 146 -37.63 2.78 -46.14
C VAL A 146 -38.91 3.25 -45.41
N GLU A 147 -38.80 4.28 -44.55
CA GLU A 147 -39.89 4.89 -43.77
C GLU A 147 -41.07 5.41 -44.60
N LYS A 148 -40.89 5.69 -45.90
CA LYS A 148 -42.00 6.10 -46.78
C LYS A 148 -42.94 4.96 -47.19
N TRP A 149 -42.56 3.70 -46.98
CA TRP A 149 -43.28 2.57 -47.51
C TRP A 149 -43.93 1.79 -46.36
N THR A 150 -45.24 1.93 -46.18
CA THR A 150 -46.02 1.15 -45.21
C THR A 150 -46.01 -0.35 -45.52
N ILE A 151 -45.66 -0.73 -46.75
CA ILE A 151 -45.45 -2.11 -47.20
C ILE A 151 -44.23 -2.12 -48.12
N PHE A 152 -43.17 -2.82 -47.71
CA PHE A 152 -41.95 -2.95 -48.51
C PHE A 152 -42.21 -3.75 -49.80
N ASN A 153 -41.85 -3.18 -50.95
CA ASN A 153 -41.89 -3.89 -52.23
C ASN A 153 -40.48 -3.99 -52.83
N PRO A 154 -39.90 -5.20 -52.97
CA PRO A 154 -38.51 -5.38 -53.38
C PRO A 154 -38.24 -4.91 -54.80
N ARG A 155 -39.25 -4.97 -55.69
CA ARG A 155 -39.11 -4.54 -57.08
C ARG A 155 -38.95 -3.02 -57.17
N TRP A 156 -39.76 -2.28 -56.41
CA TRP A 156 -39.68 -0.83 -56.36
C TRP A 156 -38.41 -0.34 -55.67
N TYR A 157 -37.98 -1.03 -54.61
CA TYR A 157 -36.73 -0.71 -53.92
C TYR A 157 -35.50 -0.85 -54.83
N LEU A 158 -35.40 -1.96 -55.58
CA LEU A 158 -34.32 -2.17 -56.55
C LEU A 158 -34.37 -1.15 -57.69
N LEU A 159 -35.58 -0.86 -58.19
CA LEU A 159 -35.77 0.12 -59.25
C LEU A 159 -35.50 1.55 -58.80
N GLU A 160 -35.65 1.91 -57.52
CA GLU A 160 -35.42 3.29 -57.09
C GLU A 160 -33.96 3.54 -56.72
N ASN A 161 -33.35 2.61 -55.97
CA ASN A 161 -32.02 2.78 -55.40
C ASN A 161 -30.88 2.20 -56.26
N TYR A 162 -31.17 1.20 -57.12
CA TYR A 162 -30.16 0.48 -57.91
C TYR A 162 -30.44 0.55 -59.42
N LYS A 163 -30.99 1.67 -59.92
CA LYS A 163 -31.30 1.91 -61.35
C LYS A 163 -30.15 1.58 -62.30
N ASN A 164 -28.92 1.86 -61.86
CA ASN A 164 -27.71 1.75 -62.67
C ASN A 164 -26.90 0.47 -62.38
N ALA A 165 -27.39 -0.42 -61.51
CA ALA A 165 -26.67 -1.63 -61.14
C ALA A 165 -26.76 -2.71 -62.23
N SER A 166 -25.64 -3.38 -62.51
CA SER A 166 -25.62 -4.50 -63.46
C SER A 166 -26.19 -5.78 -62.83
N LEU A 167 -26.60 -6.75 -63.66
CA LEU A 167 -27.08 -8.05 -63.17
C LEU A 167 -26.00 -8.82 -62.38
N SER A 168 -24.72 -8.63 -62.71
CA SER A 168 -23.60 -9.15 -61.93
C SER A 168 -23.49 -8.50 -60.55
N ASP A 169 -23.70 -7.18 -60.46
CA ASP A 169 -23.67 -6.46 -59.18
C ASP A 169 -24.84 -6.86 -58.29
N LEU A 170 -26.03 -7.06 -58.86
CA LEU A 170 -27.19 -7.57 -58.11
C LEU A 170 -26.97 -8.99 -57.58
N LYS A 171 -26.30 -9.86 -58.34
CA LYS A 171 -25.91 -11.20 -57.84
C LYS A 171 -24.89 -11.12 -56.71
N ARG A 172 -23.94 -10.17 -56.79
CA ARG A 172 -23.00 -9.90 -55.70
C ARG A 172 -23.72 -9.35 -54.47
N GLY A 173 -24.63 -8.41 -54.66
CA GLY A 173 -25.46 -7.85 -53.59
C GLY A 173 -26.33 -8.91 -52.91
N LEU A 174 -26.89 -9.86 -53.67
CA LEU A 174 -27.64 -10.98 -53.09
C LEU A 174 -26.75 -11.85 -52.18
N LYS A 175 -25.53 -12.15 -52.63
CA LYS A 175 -24.56 -12.90 -51.81
C LYS A 175 -24.17 -12.12 -50.55
N ASN A 176 -23.92 -10.81 -50.68
CA ASN A 176 -23.61 -9.94 -49.55
C ASN A 176 -24.80 -9.87 -48.56
N LEU A 177 -26.03 -9.84 -49.06
CA LEU A 177 -27.24 -9.85 -48.24
C LEU A 177 -27.40 -11.19 -47.49
N GLU A 178 -27.16 -12.32 -48.15
CA GLU A 178 -27.15 -13.63 -47.49
C GLU A 178 -26.10 -13.69 -46.38
N GLU A 179 -24.90 -13.17 -46.62
CA GLU A 179 -23.84 -13.06 -45.62
C GLU A 179 -24.21 -12.06 -44.50
N ARG A 180 -24.93 -10.97 -44.80
CA ARG A 180 -25.43 -9.99 -43.82
C ARG A 180 -26.50 -10.59 -42.92
N ILE A 181 -27.46 -11.34 -43.47
CA ILE A 181 -28.48 -12.06 -42.69
C ILE A 181 -27.81 -13.02 -41.70
N GLN A 182 -26.78 -13.75 -42.14
CA GLN A 182 -26.02 -14.63 -41.24
C GLN A 182 -25.26 -13.84 -40.16
N ARG A 183 -24.64 -12.71 -40.51
CA ARG A 183 -23.98 -11.82 -39.54
C ARG A 183 -24.97 -11.26 -38.52
N GLU A 184 -26.16 -10.86 -38.94
CA GLU A 184 -27.19 -10.27 -38.09
C GLU A 184 -27.81 -11.28 -37.12
N ASP A 185 -28.05 -12.53 -37.55
CA ASP A 185 -28.48 -13.61 -36.65
C ASP A 185 -27.41 -13.91 -35.58
N GLN A 186 -26.13 -13.88 -35.96
CA GLN A 186 -25.03 -14.01 -34.99
C GLN A 186 -24.92 -12.79 -34.06
N SER A 187 -25.07 -11.58 -34.60
CA SER A 187 -25.07 -10.34 -33.82
C SER A 187 -26.22 -10.33 -32.80
N SER A 188 -27.44 -10.66 -33.22
CA SER A 188 -28.61 -10.78 -32.36
C SER A 188 -28.40 -11.78 -31.24
N LYS A 189 -27.84 -12.97 -31.54
CA LYS A 189 -27.47 -13.96 -30.52
C LYS A 189 -26.43 -13.42 -29.53
N GLN A 190 -25.46 -12.65 -30.01
CA GLN A 190 -24.46 -12.01 -29.15
C GLN A 190 -25.07 -10.89 -28.29
N LEU A 191 -25.97 -10.06 -28.84
CA LEU A 191 -26.76 -9.06 -28.12
C LEU A 191 -27.58 -9.68 -26.99
N HIS A 192 -28.30 -10.76 -27.29
CA HIS A 192 -29.07 -11.48 -26.29
C HIS A 192 -28.18 -12.08 -25.21
N LYS A 193 -27.02 -12.66 -25.56
CA LYS A 193 -26.05 -13.16 -24.57
C LYS A 193 -25.46 -12.04 -23.71
N ALA A 194 -25.14 -10.90 -24.32
CA ALA A 194 -24.58 -9.74 -23.65
C ALA A 194 -25.57 -9.08 -22.67
N SER A 195 -26.86 -9.05 -23.01
CA SER A 195 -27.91 -8.51 -22.13
C SER A 195 -28.37 -9.49 -21.04
N LEU A 196 -28.38 -10.80 -21.32
CA LEU A 196 -28.77 -11.81 -20.35
C LEU A 196 -27.71 -12.04 -19.27
N PHE A 197 -26.42 -11.93 -19.59
CA PHE A 197 -25.36 -12.19 -18.61
C PHE A 197 -25.44 -11.26 -17.37
N PRO A 198 -25.58 -9.92 -17.51
CA PRO A 198 -25.79 -9.02 -16.37
C PRO A 198 -27.03 -9.39 -15.55
N LEU A 199 -28.14 -9.72 -16.20
CA LEU A 199 -29.38 -10.10 -15.52
C LEU A 199 -29.21 -11.37 -14.68
N VAL A 200 -28.60 -12.40 -15.26
CA VAL A 200 -28.30 -13.66 -14.55
C VAL A 200 -27.34 -13.41 -13.39
N SER A 201 -26.31 -12.57 -13.60
CA SER A 201 -25.37 -12.20 -12.54
C SER A 201 -26.06 -11.45 -11.40
N CYS A 202 -26.99 -10.54 -11.70
CA CYS A 202 -27.78 -9.83 -10.69
C CYS A 202 -28.68 -10.78 -9.92
N VAL A 203 -29.33 -11.72 -10.60
CA VAL A 203 -30.18 -12.74 -9.96
C VAL A 203 -29.35 -13.67 -9.06
N ASP A 204 -28.17 -14.11 -9.51
CA ASP A 204 -27.26 -14.93 -8.69
C ASP A 204 -26.73 -14.14 -7.48
N ALA A 205 -26.40 -12.85 -7.66
CA ALA A 205 -26.02 -11.97 -6.55
C ALA A 205 -27.16 -11.80 -5.54
N LEU A 206 -28.40 -11.63 -6.01
CA LEU A 206 -29.59 -11.56 -5.16
C LEU A 206 -29.85 -12.89 -4.43
N ALA A 207 -29.69 -14.03 -5.10
CA ALA A 207 -29.85 -15.34 -4.49
C ALA A 207 -28.81 -15.58 -3.38
N LYS A 208 -27.54 -15.21 -3.62
CA LYS A 208 -26.47 -15.25 -2.60
C LYS A 208 -26.73 -14.31 -1.42
N LEU A 209 -27.27 -13.12 -1.70
CA LEU A 209 -27.66 -12.18 -0.66
C LEU A 209 -28.81 -12.74 0.18
N GLN A 210 -29.84 -13.27 -0.47
CA GLN A 210 -30.98 -13.90 0.20
C GLN A 210 -30.53 -15.09 1.05
N SER A 211 -29.63 -15.95 0.55
CA SER A 211 -29.12 -17.09 1.31
C SER A 211 -28.32 -16.64 2.54
N LYS A 212 -27.49 -15.60 2.42
CA LYS A 212 -26.76 -15.01 3.56
C LYS A 212 -27.71 -14.40 4.59
N ILE A 213 -28.72 -13.65 4.15
CA ILE A 213 -29.74 -13.08 5.05
C ILE A 213 -30.51 -14.20 5.75
N GLN A 214 -30.87 -15.26 5.05
CA GLN A 214 -31.58 -16.41 5.61
C GLN A 214 -30.72 -17.12 6.68
N GLN A 215 -29.44 -17.34 6.39
CA GLN A 215 -28.48 -17.91 7.34
C GLN A 215 -28.32 -17.03 8.58
N GLN A 216 -28.17 -15.71 8.39
CA GLN A 216 -28.09 -14.76 9.50
C GLN A 216 -29.38 -14.74 10.33
N LYS A 217 -30.56 -14.77 9.71
CA LYS A 217 -31.84 -14.86 10.41
C LYS A 217 -31.99 -16.16 11.21
N ARG A 218 -31.51 -17.29 10.69
CA ARG A 218 -31.50 -18.58 11.43
C ARG A 218 -30.56 -18.52 12.63
N ALA A 219 -29.32 -18.07 12.41
CA ALA A 219 -28.36 -17.90 13.48
C ALA A 219 -28.81 -16.88 14.53
N GLN A 220 -29.54 -15.82 14.13
CA GLN A 220 -30.13 -14.85 15.04
C GLN A 220 -31.27 -15.45 15.88
N LYS A 221 -32.09 -16.34 15.30
CA LYS A 221 -33.13 -17.07 16.05
C LYS A 221 -32.52 -18.01 17.09
N GLU A 222 -31.43 -18.69 16.74
CA GLU A 222 -30.68 -19.56 17.66
C GLU A 222 -29.97 -18.75 18.77
N ALA A 223 -29.45 -17.57 18.44
CA ALA A 223 -28.75 -16.67 19.37
C ALA A 223 -29.67 -15.69 20.14
N GLY A 224 -30.98 -15.98 20.23
CA GLY A 224 -31.91 -15.18 21.06
C GLY A 224 -32.16 -13.74 20.59
N GLY A 225 -31.98 -13.44 19.29
CA GLY A 225 -32.31 -12.14 18.71
C GLY A 225 -31.12 -11.20 18.50
N GLN A 226 -29.93 -11.54 18.99
CA GLN A 226 -28.71 -10.74 18.79
C GLN A 226 -27.95 -11.13 17.52
N TRP A 227 -27.26 -10.16 16.92
CA TRP A 227 -26.51 -10.37 15.68
C TRP A 227 -25.31 -11.30 15.95
N PRO A 228 -25.20 -12.45 15.26
CA PRO A 228 -24.15 -13.45 15.54
C PRO A 228 -22.72 -12.90 15.38
N THR A 229 -22.54 -11.95 14.45
CA THR A 229 -21.24 -11.31 14.22
C THR A 229 -20.84 -10.38 15.36
N THR A 230 -21.81 -9.67 15.96
CA THR A 230 -21.51 -8.75 17.06
C THR A 230 -21.15 -9.50 18.34
N ILE A 231 -21.71 -10.70 18.54
CA ILE A 231 -21.36 -11.56 19.69
C ILE A 231 -19.90 -12.04 19.59
N LYS A 232 -19.49 -12.57 18.43
CA LYS A 232 -18.09 -12.99 18.23
C LYS A 232 -17.11 -11.83 18.37
N LEU A 233 -17.52 -10.64 17.94
CA LEU A 233 -16.71 -9.43 18.10
C LEU A 233 -16.64 -8.99 19.56
N SER A 234 -17.76 -8.98 20.28
CA SER A 234 -17.78 -8.62 21.70
C SER A 234 -16.94 -9.59 22.52
N GLU A 235 -17.05 -10.90 22.28
CA GLU A 235 -16.20 -11.90 22.93
C GLU A 235 -14.70 -11.65 22.69
N LYS A 236 -14.32 -11.32 21.44
CA LYS A 236 -12.92 -10.99 21.13
C LYS A 236 -12.47 -9.67 21.77
N LEU A 237 -13.39 -8.71 21.90
CA LEU A 237 -13.11 -7.41 22.52
C LEU A 237 -12.97 -7.54 24.04
N ASP A 238 -13.79 -8.38 24.67
CA ASP A 238 -13.70 -8.68 26.10
C ASP A 238 -12.40 -9.43 26.41
N LEU A 239 -12.02 -10.42 25.60
CA LEU A 239 -10.72 -11.09 25.72
C LEU A 239 -9.53 -10.12 25.51
N ALA A 240 -9.62 -9.22 24.52
CA ALA A 240 -8.60 -8.21 24.29
C ALA A 240 -8.48 -7.22 25.46
N ARG A 241 -9.62 -6.88 26.08
CA ARG A 241 -9.66 -6.02 27.26
C ARG A 241 -9.04 -6.71 28.47
N GLU A 242 -9.42 -7.95 28.77
CA GLU A 242 -8.86 -8.70 29.89
C GLU A 242 -7.35 -8.88 29.77
N THR A 243 -6.88 -9.23 28.57
CA THR A 243 -5.44 -9.37 28.29
C THR A 243 -4.70 -8.03 28.41
N ALA A 244 -5.29 -6.94 27.91
CA ALA A 244 -4.72 -5.60 28.09
C ALA A 244 -4.63 -5.22 29.58
N ASP A 245 -5.71 -5.40 30.35
CA ASP A 245 -5.75 -5.07 31.77
C ASP A 245 -4.72 -5.87 32.58
N GLN A 246 -4.50 -7.14 32.25
CA GLN A 246 -3.44 -7.96 32.85
C GLN A 246 -2.05 -7.40 32.52
N LEU A 247 -1.76 -7.12 31.25
CA LEU A 247 -0.46 -6.59 30.83
C LEU A 247 -0.18 -5.21 31.44
N PHE A 248 -1.18 -4.33 31.49
CA PHE A 248 -1.00 -2.99 32.04
C PHE A 248 -0.77 -3.00 33.55
N LYS A 249 -1.42 -3.88 34.31
CA LYS A 249 -1.17 -4.01 35.75
C LYS A 249 0.28 -4.41 36.03
N ASP A 250 0.81 -5.39 35.29
CA ASP A 250 2.18 -5.84 35.45
C ASP A 250 3.20 -4.75 35.08
N VAL A 251 2.94 -4.02 33.99
CA VAL A 251 3.81 -2.92 33.54
C VAL A 251 3.77 -1.77 34.54
N LEU A 252 2.59 -1.39 35.04
CA LEU A 252 2.45 -0.34 36.05
C LEU A 252 3.16 -0.73 37.36
N ALA A 253 3.00 -1.96 37.84
CA ALA A 253 3.67 -2.44 39.04
C ALA A 253 5.21 -2.41 38.89
N ARG A 254 5.73 -2.81 37.73
CA ARG A 254 7.18 -2.72 37.45
C ARG A 254 7.66 -1.28 37.36
N LYS A 255 6.86 -0.39 36.77
CA LYS A 255 7.16 1.04 36.70
C LYS A 255 7.21 1.65 38.09
N ASP A 256 6.23 1.36 38.94
CA ASP A 256 6.17 1.90 40.30
C ASP A 256 7.32 1.37 41.16
N ALA A 257 7.73 0.10 41.00
CA ALA A 257 8.93 -0.44 41.64
C ALA A 257 10.22 0.24 41.16
N ALA A 258 10.35 0.47 39.84
CA ALA A 258 11.48 1.18 39.26
C ALA A 258 11.53 2.65 39.70
N ASP A 259 10.38 3.32 39.79
CA ASP A 259 10.29 4.71 40.24
C ASP A 259 10.56 4.82 41.74
N SER A 260 10.10 3.86 42.56
CA SER A 260 10.41 3.79 43.98
C SER A 260 11.92 3.61 44.23
N THR A 261 12.56 2.68 43.51
CA THR A 261 14.01 2.46 43.60
C THR A 261 14.80 3.69 43.11
N ARG A 262 14.35 4.34 42.02
CA ARG A 262 14.94 5.59 41.54
C ARG A 262 14.77 6.73 42.54
N ASN A 263 13.61 6.83 43.20
CA ASN A 263 13.37 7.82 44.24
C ASN A 263 14.27 7.57 45.46
N ALA A 264 14.36 6.32 45.93
CA ALA A 264 15.25 5.95 47.03
C ALA A 264 16.73 6.27 46.69
N LEU A 265 17.18 5.94 45.48
CA LEU A 265 18.53 6.29 45.02
C LEU A 265 18.73 7.81 44.93
N SER A 266 17.73 8.55 44.46
CA SER A 266 17.80 10.02 44.42
C SER A 266 17.92 10.62 45.82
N VAL A 267 17.24 10.05 46.82
CA VAL A 267 17.34 10.48 48.23
C VAL A 267 18.73 10.14 48.79
N LEU A 268 19.21 8.91 48.58
CA LEU A 268 20.53 8.47 49.04
C LEU A 268 21.67 9.29 48.42
N THR A 269 21.58 9.62 47.14
CA THR A 269 22.60 10.43 46.45
C THR A 269 22.56 11.89 46.89
N ARG A 270 21.37 12.48 47.05
CA ARG A 270 21.21 13.87 47.50
C ARG A 270 21.63 14.08 48.95
N PHE A 271 21.33 13.11 49.81
CA PHE A 271 21.62 13.16 51.24
C PHE A 271 22.73 12.18 51.64
N ARG A 272 23.67 11.90 50.71
CA ARG A 272 24.80 10.99 50.96
C ARG A 272 25.55 11.35 52.24
N PHE A 273 25.71 12.64 52.52
CA PHE A 273 26.41 13.11 53.71
C PHE A 273 25.85 12.51 55.01
N ILE A 274 24.55 12.60 55.27
CA ILE A 274 24.00 12.15 56.57
C ILE A 274 23.96 10.63 56.70
N PHE A 275 23.71 9.89 55.62
CA PHE A 275 23.69 8.42 55.65
C PHE A 275 25.08 7.82 55.82
N PHE A 276 26.11 8.45 55.26
CA PHE A 276 27.50 7.99 55.39
C PHE A 276 28.23 8.63 56.58
N LEU A 277 27.60 9.57 57.28
CA LEU A 277 28.24 10.27 58.39
C LEU A 277 28.62 9.30 59.52
N ALA A 278 27.77 8.32 59.82
CA ALA A 278 28.07 7.32 60.85
C ALA A 278 29.34 6.50 60.52
N GLU A 279 29.48 6.06 59.26
CA GLU A 279 30.68 5.36 58.77
C GLU A 279 31.90 6.29 58.77
N GLN A 280 31.73 7.57 58.41
CA GLN A 280 32.80 8.56 58.45
C GLN A 280 33.27 8.87 59.88
N ILE A 281 32.38 8.85 60.86
CA ILE A 281 32.74 9.02 62.29
C ILE A 281 33.62 7.85 62.73
N GLU A 282 33.28 6.61 62.38
CA GLU A 282 34.08 5.43 62.71
C GLU A 282 35.45 5.44 62.02
N ASP A 283 35.52 5.82 60.74
CA ASP A 283 36.76 5.95 59.98
C ASP A 283 37.67 7.08 60.51
N ASN A 284 37.10 8.21 60.91
CA ASN A 284 37.85 9.34 61.46
C ASN A 284 38.26 9.10 62.92
N LEU A 285 37.47 8.30 63.66
CA LEU A 285 37.82 7.82 64.99
C LEU A 285 39.08 6.95 64.94
N ALA A 286 39.18 6.05 63.97
CA ALA A 286 40.37 5.23 63.76
C ALA A 286 41.62 6.05 63.37
N LYS A 287 41.44 7.23 62.75
CA LYS A 287 42.53 8.13 62.32
C LYS A 287 42.90 9.18 63.38
N GLY A 288 42.12 9.32 64.46
CA GLY A 288 42.36 10.30 65.53
C GLY A 288 42.05 11.75 65.15
N GLU A 289 41.28 11.98 64.09
CA GLU A 289 40.90 13.32 63.62
C GLU A 289 39.59 13.78 64.28
N TYR A 290 39.63 14.12 65.57
CA TYR A 290 38.42 14.44 66.35
C TYR A 290 37.75 15.77 65.98
N ALA A 291 38.52 16.74 65.49
CA ALA A 291 37.99 18.07 65.13
C ALA A 291 37.08 18.03 63.90
N THR A 292 37.32 17.11 62.96
CA THR A 292 36.49 16.94 61.75
C THR A 292 35.16 16.29 62.11
N ILE A 293 35.17 15.31 63.01
CA ILE A 293 33.96 14.66 63.56
C ILE A 293 33.02 15.70 64.19
N LEU A 294 33.55 16.57 65.07
CA LEU A 294 32.74 17.55 65.78
C LEU A 294 32.10 18.57 64.82
N ASN A 295 32.84 18.98 63.78
CA ASN A 295 32.36 19.92 62.76
C ASN A 295 31.32 19.28 61.82
N ASP A 296 31.55 18.05 61.38
CA ASP A 296 30.62 17.33 60.50
C ASP A 296 29.33 16.96 61.25
N TYR A 297 29.42 16.57 62.53
CA TYR A 297 28.27 16.36 63.39
C TYR A 297 27.51 17.69 63.65
N ALA A 298 28.22 18.80 63.94
CA ALA A 298 27.57 20.11 64.10
C ALA A 298 26.86 20.57 62.82
N ARG A 299 27.44 20.29 61.65
CA ARG A 299 26.84 20.55 60.34
C ARG A 299 25.60 19.68 60.10
N ALA A 300 25.64 18.39 60.44
CA ALA A 300 24.48 17.50 60.34
C ALA A 300 23.35 17.94 61.28
N LYS A 301 23.69 18.28 62.53
CA LYS A 301 22.73 18.80 63.51
C LYS A 301 22.12 20.13 63.06
N ALA A 302 22.90 21.03 62.45
CA ALA A 302 22.36 22.29 61.92
C ALA A 302 21.37 22.09 60.75
N LEU A 303 21.61 21.07 59.90
CA LEU A 303 20.81 20.83 58.70
C LEU A 303 19.58 19.95 58.93
N PHE A 304 19.62 19.05 59.92
CA PHE A 304 18.61 17.98 60.08
C PHE A 304 17.93 17.94 61.46
N LYS A 305 18.17 18.92 62.34
CA LYS A 305 17.55 18.97 63.68
C LYS A 305 16.02 19.09 63.65
N ASP A 306 15.46 19.84 62.70
CA ASP A 306 14.01 20.09 62.61
C ASP A 306 13.34 19.32 61.45
N THR A 307 13.95 18.21 60.99
CA THR A 307 13.39 17.46 59.85
C THR A 307 12.11 16.72 60.23
N GLU A 308 11.05 16.87 59.43
CA GLU A 308 9.75 16.19 59.66
C GLU A 308 9.75 14.71 59.23
N VAL A 309 10.70 14.29 58.40
CA VAL A 309 10.77 12.95 57.81
C VAL A 309 11.29 11.93 58.83
N SER A 310 10.51 10.89 59.12
CA SER A 310 10.83 9.86 60.13
C SER A 310 12.19 9.18 59.92
N LEU A 311 12.57 8.90 58.66
CA LEU A 311 13.83 8.25 58.33
C LEU A 311 15.06 9.10 58.76
N PHE A 312 15.00 10.42 58.59
CA PHE A 312 16.10 11.29 59.03
C PHE A 312 16.16 11.43 60.55
N LYS A 313 15.02 11.30 61.25
CA LYS A 313 14.98 11.27 62.72
C LYS A 313 15.65 10.01 63.27
N GLU A 314 15.41 8.85 62.65
CA GLU A 314 16.07 7.59 63.03
C GLU A 314 17.59 7.67 62.82
N VAL A 315 18.04 8.19 61.67
CA VAL A 315 19.47 8.35 61.40
C VAL A 315 20.13 9.35 62.36
N MET A 316 19.45 10.46 62.68
CA MET A 316 19.94 11.41 63.69
C MET A 316 20.00 10.79 65.08
N ALA A 317 19.04 9.94 65.47
CA ALA A 317 19.07 9.24 66.75
C ALA A 317 20.28 8.30 66.87
N VAL A 318 20.60 7.55 65.81
CA VAL A 318 21.79 6.69 65.76
C VAL A 318 23.08 7.52 65.79
N LEU A 319 23.11 8.68 65.12
CA LEU A 319 24.25 9.60 65.18
C LEU A 319 24.44 10.21 66.57
N ASP A 320 23.35 10.53 67.27
CA ASP A 320 23.38 11.05 68.64
C ASP A 320 23.88 9.98 69.62
N GLU A 321 23.43 8.73 69.49
CA GLU A 321 23.90 7.58 70.29
C GLU A 321 25.42 7.34 70.10
N LYS A 322 25.89 7.36 68.85
CA LYS A 322 27.31 7.19 68.53
C LYS A 322 28.18 8.35 69.02
N LEU A 323 27.61 9.54 69.15
CA LEU A 323 28.33 10.68 69.73
C LEU A 323 28.38 10.55 71.27
N THR A 324 27.33 10.06 71.93
CA THR A 324 27.39 9.81 73.38
C THR A 324 28.42 8.73 73.72
N ASP A 325 28.51 7.67 72.92
CA ASP A 325 29.58 6.66 73.05
C ASP A 325 30.97 7.30 72.89
N PHE A 326 31.10 8.26 71.98
CA PHE A 326 32.33 9.01 71.76
C PHE A 326 32.69 9.92 72.94
N GLU A 327 31.71 10.62 73.51
CA GLU A 327 31.90 11.48 74.69
C GLU A 327 32.37 10.65 75.89
N GLU A 328 31.77 9.48 76.15
CA GLU A 328 32.19 8.55 77.22
C GLU A 328 33.60 7.97 77.00
N LEU A 329 33.98 7.68 75.76
CA LEU A 329 35.35 7.24 75.42
C LEU A 329 36.38 8.35 75.62
N SER A 330 36.01 9.59 75.31
CA SER A 330 36.88 10.75 75.50
C SER A 330 37.09 11.09 76.98
N GLU A 331 36.04 11.00 77.83
CA GLU A 331 36.17 11.21 79.27
C GLU A 331 37.05 10.15 79.95
N ASN A 332 36.97 8.89 79.51
CA ASN A 332 37.85 7.83 80.00
C ASN A 332 39.31 8.00 79.59
N PHE A 333 39.59 8.71 78.49
CA PHE A 333 40.97 8.98 78.02
C PHE A 333 41.65 10.14 78.79
N TRP A 334 40.87 11.03 79.42
CA TRP A 334 41.38 12.10 80.28
C TRP A 334 41.53 11.70 81.77
N LEU A 335 41.11 10.48 82.14
CA LEU A 335 41.18 9.95 83.50
C LEU A 335 42.38 9.01 83.76
N ILE A 336 43.34 8.94 82.83
CA ILE A 336 44.66 8.27 82.99
C ILE A 336 45.77 9.31 82.92
#